data_AF-A0A137PGN3-F1
#
_entry.id   AF-A0A137PGN3-F1
#
_cell.length_a   1.000
_cell.length_b   1.000
_cell.length_c   1.000
_cell.angle_alpha   90.00
_cell.angle_beta   90.00
_cell.angle_gamma   90.00
#
_symmetry.space_group_name_H-M   'P 1'
#
loop_
_entity.id
_entity.type
_entity.pdbx_description
1 polymer ?
#
loop_
_entity_poly.entity_id
_entity_poly.type
_entity_poly.pdbx_seq_one_letter_code
_entity_poly.pdbx_strand_id
1 'polypeptide(L)'
;SKGRIGHLNNDQLFRSDYKSWNVNGVKVGITVIIQWSIDEWVKRDTIEQISKDIDQYVTKNGLNIFCILLTYVNKLKNIFERKYMYVSTDDKSKGILETLLIENPFKLVEFKTLNTHLGYEVAIFNQEEASSWSRKIIFPAMKKVIDDYN
;
A
#
# COMPACT_ATOMS: atom_id res chain seq x y z
N SER A 1 17.02 9.41 16.05
CA SER A 1 16.43 8.07 15.82
C SER A 1 15.06 8.20 15.15
N LYS A 2 14.97 8.01 13.81
CA LYS A 2 13.71 8.12 13.03
C LYS A 2 12.71 6.96 13.25
N GLY A 3 12.77 6.27 14.40
CA GLY A 3 12.21 4.91 14.57
C GLY A 3 11.16 4.71 15.63
N ARG A 4 10.59 5.78 16.20
CA ARG A 4 9.48 5.65 17.16
C ARG A 4 8.19 6.16 16.54
N ILE A 5 7.67 5.47 15.52
CA ILE A 5 6.33 5.75 14.97
C ILE A 5 5.21 5.03 15.74
N GLY A 6 5.55 4.24 16.78
CA GLY A 6 4.60 3.49 17.59
C GLY A 6 3.49 4.32 18.25
N HIS A 7 3.74 5.60 18.50
CA HIS A 7 2.79 6.53 19.12
C HIS A 7 1.82 7.19 18.13
N LEU A 8 2.06 7.05 16.81
CA LEU A 8 1.22 7.66 15.78
C LEU A 8 0.02 6.77 15.48
N ASN A 9 -1.19 7.29 15.48
CA ASN A 9 -2.36 6.53 15.01
C ASN A 9 -2.29 6.25 13.50
N ASN A 10 -3.18 5.39 12.98
CA ASN A 10 -3.15 4.99 11.56
C ASN A 10 -3.29 6.17 10.58
N ASP A 11 -4.19 7.14 10.85
CA ASP A 11 -4.33 8.35 10.01
C ASP A 11 -3.05 9.22 10.02
N GLN A 12 -2.29 9.25 11.12
CA GLN A 12 -0.98 9.89 11.16
C GLN A 12 0.09 9.10 10.40
N LEU A 13 0.09 7.77 10.50
CA LEU A 13 0.99 6.91 9.75
C LEU A 13 0.77 7.06 8.24
N PHE A 14 -0.48 7.02 7.80
CA PHE A 14 -0.83 7.18 6.40
C PHE A 14 -0.38 8.52 5.81
N ARG A 15 -0.32 9.58 6.61
CA ARG A 15 0.14 10.91 6.17
C ARG A 15 1.65 11.13 6.24
N SER A 16 2.38 10.27 6.98
CA SER A 16 3.77 10.52 7.35
C SER A 16 4.74 10.68 6.16
N ASP A 17 4.58 9.88 5.11
CA ASP A 17 5.26 10.05 3.82
C ASP A 17 4.28 9.80 2.66
N TYR A 18 3.20 10.58 2.67
CA TYR A 18 2.09 10.49 1.70
C TYR A 18 2.31 11.36 0.47
N LYS A 19 1.89 10.84 -0.69
CA LYS A 19 1.70 11.61 -1.91
C LYS A 19 0.43 11.17 -2.62
N SER A 20 -0.22 12.10 -3.30
CA SER A 20 -1.43 11.85 -4.08
C SER A 20 -1.35 12.45 -5.47
N TRP A 21 -2.01 11.80 -6.42
CA TRP A 21 -2.12 12.25 -7.80
C TRP A 21 -3.52 12.01 -8.33
N ASN A 22 -3.90 12.75 -9.37
CA ASN A 22 -5.08 12.47 -10.16
C ASN A 22 -4.61 12.26 -11.61
N VAL A 23 -4.86 11.07 -12.15
CA VAL A 23 -4.44 10.67 -13.50
C VAL A 23 -5.69 10.19 -14.23
N ASN A 24 -6.12 10.91 -15.27
CA ASN A 24 -7.30 10.58 -16.08
C ASN A 24 -8.56 10.30 -15.23
N GLY A 25 -8.77 11.10 -14.18
CA GLY A 25 -9.90 10.97 -13.27
C GLY A 25 -9.73 9.90 -12.18
N VAL A 26 -8.64 9.13 -12.18
CA VAL A 26 -8.31 8.15 -11.14
C VAL A 26 -7.43 8.82 -10.08
N LYS A 27 -7.98 8.96 -8.86
CA LYS A 27 -7.26 9.51 -7.72
C LYS A 27 -6.46 8.44 -7.00
N VAL A 28 -5.14 8.59 -7.01
CA VAL A 28 -4.18 7.62 -6.46
C VAL A 28 -3.49 8.22 -5.25
N GLY A 29 -3.46 7.48 -4.14
CA GLY A 29 -2.65 7.79 -2.96
C GLY A 29 -1.56 6.75 -2.74
N ILE A 30 -0.36 7.19 -2.39
CA ILE A 30 0.73 6.28 -1.98
C ILE A 30 1.30 6.80 -0.66
N THR A 31 1.42 5.92 0.32
CA THR A 31 2.12 6.19 1.58
C THR A 31 3.26 5.21 1.80
N VAL A 32 4.33 5.66 2.46
CA VAL A 32 5.46 4.82 2.86
C VAL A 32 5.56 4.80 4.38
N ILE A 33 5.46 3.62 4.97
CA ILE A 33 5.61 3.40 6.41
C ILE A 33 6.94 2.67 6.64
N ILE A 34 7.85 3.31 7.38
CA ILE A 34 9.23 2.83 7.58
C ILE A 34 9.36 2.21 8.98
N GLN A 35 10.15 1.14 9.09
CA GLN A 35 10.49 0.40 10.30
C GLN A 35 9.31 -0.31 10.97
N TRP A 36 8.25 -0.61 10.21
CA TRP A 36 7.09 -1.33 10.72
C TRP A 36 6.74 -2.53 9.85
N SER A 37 6.81 -3.73 10.44
CA SER A 37 6.26 -4.94 9.82
C SER A 37 4.74 -5.01 9.95
N ILE A 38 4.08 -5.75 9.05
CA ILE A 38 2.64 -5.97 9.15
C ILE A 38 2.25 -6.68 10.45
N ASP A 39 3.08 -7.60 10.94
CA ASP A 39 2.82 -8.34 12.17
C ASP A 39 2.90 -7.44 13.41
N GLU A 40 3.88 -6.53 13.46
CA GLU A 40 3.96 -5.53 14.53
C GLU A 40 2.79 -4.53 14.45
N TRP A 41 2.26 -4.26 13.26
CA TRP A 41 1.13 -3.35 13.08
C TRP A 41 -0.18 -4.00 13.55
N VAL A 42 -0.41 -5.25 13.12
CA VAL A 42 -1.55 -6.07 13.55
C VAL A 42 -1.53 -6.30 15.06
N LYS A 43 -0.36 -6.52 15.67
CA LYS A 43 -0.24 -6.65 17.14
C LYS A 43 -0.67 -5.39 17.89
N ARG A 44 -0.51 -4.20 17.30
CA ARG A 44 -0.90 -2.94 17.94
C ARG A 44 -2.39 -2.67 17.78
N ASP A 45 -2.89 -2.75 16.55
CA ASP A 45 -4.23 -2.25 16.24
C ASP A 45 -5.26 -3.32 15.96
N THR A 46 -4.88 -4.58 15.70
CA THR A 46 -5.70 -5.64 15.07
C THR A 46 -5.94 -5.43 13.58
N ILE A 47 -6.27 -6.51 12.85
CA ILE A 47 -6.56 -6.43 11.40
C ILE A 47 -7.82 -5.62 11.15
N GLU A 48 -8.82 -5.77 12.02
CA GLU A 48 -10.13 -5.14 11.94
C GLU A 48 -10.01 -3.61 12.04
N GLN A 49 -9.23 -3.12 13.00
CA GLN A 49 -8.99 -1.68 13.15
C GLN A 49 -8.19 -1.11 11.98
N ILE A 50 -7.15 -1.82 11.50
CA ILE A 50 -6.36 -1.39 10.35
C ILE A 50 -7.25 -1.28 9.10
N SER A 51 -8.06 -2.30 8.87
CA SER A 51 -9.08 -2.36 7.81
C SER A 51 -10.02 -1.16 7.88
N LYS A 52 -10.60 -0.89 9.05
CA LYS A 52 -11.49 0.25 9.28
C LYS A 52 -10.80 1.60 9.03
N ASP A 53 -9.55 1.74 9.46
CA ASP A 53 -8.81 2.99 9.28
C ASP A 53 -8.42 3.21 7.81
N ILE A 54 -8.13 2.15 7.07
CA ILE A 54 -7.94 2.20 5.62
C ILE A 54 -9.22 2.70 4.95
N ASP A 55 -10.37 2.12 5.27
CA ASP A 55 -11.67 2.52 4.71
C ASP A 55 -11.96 4.00 4.95
N GLN A 56 -11.78 4.45 6.19
CA GLN A 56 -11.97 5.84 6.56
C GLN A 56 -11.01 6.75 5.80
N TYR A 57 -9.75 6.37 5.68
CA TYR A 57 -8.74 7.18 5.00
C TYR A 57 -9.01 7.30 3.51
N VAL A 58 -9.31 6.18 2.85
CA VAL A 58 -9.63 6.12 1.42
C VAL A 58 -10.88 6.95 1.11
N THR A 59 -11.94 6.78 1.90
CA THR A 59 -13.20 7.53 1.75
C THR A 59 -13.01 9.02 1.98
N LYS A 60 -12.39 9.40 3.12
CA LYS A 60 -12.10 10.80 3.48
C LYS A 60 -11.30 11.53 2.41
N ASN A 61 -10.37 10.85 1.77
CA ASN A 61 -9.53 11.43 0.73
C ASN A 61 -10.07 11.20 -0.69
N GLY A 62 -11.21 10.51 -0.85
CA GLY A 62 -11.83 10.20 -2.15
C GLY A 62 -10.88 9.46 -3.10
N LEU A 63 -10.08 8.53 -2.57
CA LEU A 63 -9.09 7.78 -3.36
C LEU A 63 -9.77 6.64 -4.12
N ASN A 64 -9.41 6.48 -5.38
CA ASN A 64 -9.77 5.32 -6.19
C ASN A 64 -8.82 4.15 -5.94
N ILE A 65 -7.53 4.47 -5.81
CA ILE A 65 -6.45 3.52 -5.50
C ILE A 65 -5.64 4.05 -4.32
N PHE A 66 -5.37 3.18 -3.34
CA PHE A 66 -4.46 3.48 -2.24
C PHE A 66 -3.39 2.39 -2.11
N CYS A 67 -2.13 2.81 -2.12
CA CYS A 67 -0.97 1.95 -1.94
C CYS A 67 -0.27 2.28 -0.62
N ILE A 68 -0.05 1.27 0.21
CA ILE A 68 0.72 1.36 1.45
C ILE A 68 2.00 0.53 1.25
N LEU A 69 3.14 1.20 1.23
CA LEU A 69 4.46 0.56 1.18
C LEU A 69 5.02 0.44 2.58
N LEU A 70 5.02 -0.76 3.13
CA LEU A 70 5.72 -1.08 4.37
C LEU A 70 7.18 -1.39 4.06
N THR A 71 8.08 -0.79 4.82
CA THR A 71 9.53 -0.95 4.63
C THR A 71 10.20 -1.19 5.96
N TYR A 72 10.76 -2.38 6.22
CA TYR A 72 11.29 -2.71 7.55
C TYR A 72 12.46 -3.70 7.46
N VAL A 73 13.16 -3.88 8.59
CA VAL A 73 14.16 -4.94 8.73
C VAL A 73 13.51 -6.11 9.45
N ASN A 74 13.43 -7.26 8.79
CA ASN A 74 12.99 -8.49 9.42
C ASN A 74 14.06 -8.94 10.43
N LYS A 75 13.80 -8.73 11.71
CA LYS A 75 14.77 -8.99 12.78
C LYS A 75 15.18 -10.46 12.88
N LEU A 76 14.29 -11.40 12.52
CA LEU A 76 14.57 -12.83 12.57
C LEU A 76 15.54 -13.26 11.47
N LYS A 77 15.34 -12.72 10.26
CA LYS A 77 16.17 -13.04 9.09
C LYS A 77 17.36 -12.09 8.90
N ASN A 78 17.38 -10.97 9.64
CA ASN A 78 18.31 -9.86 9.46
C ASN A 78 18.39 -9.35 8.01
N ILE A 79 17.25 -9.33 7.32
CA ILE A 79 17.14 -8.82 5.94
C ILE A 79 16.19 -7.64 5.87
N PHE A 80 16.42 -6.77 4.91
CA PHE A 80 15.51 -5.68 4.57
C PHE A 80 14.34 -6.23 3.74
N GLU A 81 13.11 -5.92 4.14
CA GLU A 81 11.89 -6.37 3.47
C GLU A 81 11.01 -5.17 3.10
N ARG A 82 10.27 -5.32 2.00
CA ARG A 82 9.20 -4.42 1.59
C ARG A 82 7.92 -5.21 1.38
N LYS A 83 6.81 -4.66 1.87
CA LYS A 83 5.47 -5.15 1.56
C LYS A 83 4.63 -4.07 0.94
N TYR A 84 3.83 -4.48 -0.02
CA TYR A 84 2.89 -3.63 -0.72
C TYR A 84 1.49 -4.03 -0.30
N MET A 85 0.67 -3.06 0.07
CA MET A 85 -0.75 -3.26 0.28
C MET A 85 -1.48 -2.34 -0.69
N TYR A 86 -2.36 -2.91 -1.51
CA TYR A 86 -3.14 -2.16 -2.49
C TYR A 86 -4.62 -2.26 -2.15
N VAL A 87 -5.31 -1.13 -2.28
CA VAL A 87 -6.76 -1.00 -2.11
C VAL A 87 -7.32 -0.36 -3.37
N SER A 88 -8.40 -0.93 -3.92
CA SER A 88 -9.24 -0.31 -4.95
C SER A 88 -10.66 -0.14 -4.43
N THR A 89 -11.30 0.97 -4.81
CA THR A 89 -12.67 1.30 -4.33
C THR A 89 -13.78 1.07 -5.34
N ASP A 90 -13.43 0.79 -6.59
CA ASP A 90 -14.35 0.60 -7.70
C ASP A 90 -13.78 -0.39 -8.72
N ASP A 91 -14.63 -0.90 -9.61
CA ASP A 91 -14.28 -1.94 -10.58
C ASP A 91 -13.21 -1.50 -11.57
N LYS A 92 -13.24 -0.23 -12.00
CA LYS A 92 -12.22 0.33 -12.92
C LYS A 92 -10.85 0.30 -12.25
N SER A 93 -10.78 0.75 -11.01
CA SER A 93 -9.54 0.80 -10.21
C SER A 93 -9.03 -0.60 -9.87
N LYS A 94 -9.95 -1.55 -9.66
CA LYS A 94 -9.60 -2.96 -9.50
C LYS A 94 -8.94 -3.50 -10.78
N GLY A 95 -9.53 -3.27 -11.96
CA GLY A 95 -8.94 -3.70 -13.23
C GLY A 95 -7.57 -3.09 -13.54
N ILE A 96 -7.36 -1.83 -13.16
CA ILE A 96 -6.05 -1.16 -13.25
C ILE A 96 -5.03 -1.86 -12.34
N LEU A 97 -5.38 -2.14 -11.09
CA LEU A 97 -4.49 -2.84 -10.16
C LEU A 97 -4.17 -4.26 -10.64
N GLU A 98 -5.16 -5.01 -11.12
CA GLU A 98 -4.96 -6.35 -11.68
C GLU A 98 -3.96 -6.32 -12.84
N THR A 99 -4.06 -5.32 -13.74
CA THR A 99 -3.11 -5.15 -14.85
C THR A 99 -1.71 -4.84 -14.34
N LEU A 100 -1.57 -3.93 -13.38
CA LEU A 100 -0.27 -3.62 -12.74
C LEU A 100 0.35 -4.86 -12.09
N LEU A 101 -0.47 -5.72 -11.48
CA LEU A 101 -0.02 -6.96 -10.84
C LEU A 101 0.36 -8.04 -11.86
N ILE A 102 -0.30 -8.09 -13.03
CA ILE A 102 0.06 -8.98 -14.14
C ILE A 102 1.38 -8.54 -14.78
N GLU A 103 1.54 -7.25 -15.07
CA GLU A 103 2.81 -6.70 -15.57
C GLU A 103 3.95 -6.90 -14.54
N ASN A 104 3.59 -7.00 -13.27
CA ASN A 104 4.44 -7.23 -12.11
C ASN A 104 5.81 -6.50 -12.15
N PRO A 105 5.83 -5.18 -12.42
CA PRO A 105 7.10 -4.47 -12.60
C PRO A 105 7.96 -4.47 -11.34
N PHE A 106 7.39 -4.77 -10.17
CA PHE A 106 8.08 -4.73 -8.89
C PHE A 106 8.52 -6.09 -8.35
N LYS A 107 8.37 -7.17 -9.13
CA LYS A 107 8.65 -8.55 -8.69
C LYS A 107 7.93 -8.87 -7.38
N LEU A 108 6.65 -8.54 -7.34
CA LEU A 108 5.75 -8.86 -6.24
C LEU A 108 5.51 -10.37 -6.22
N VAL A 109 5.68 -10.94 -5.04
CA VAL A 109 5.55 -12.37 -4.75
C VAL A 109 4.76 -12.54 -3.46
N GLU A 110 4.22 -13.74 -3.25
CA GLU A 110 3.41 -14.12 -2.08
C GLU A 110 2.18 -13.21 -1.85
N PHE A 111 1.02 -13.75 -2.17
CA PHE A 111 -0.26 -13.03 -2.13
C PHE A 111 -1.07 -13.40 -0.88
N LYS A 112 -1.51 -12.39 -0.14
CA LYS A 112 -2.58 -12.51 0.85
C LYS A 112 -3.62 -11.44 0.60
N THR A 113 -4.89 -11.75 0.85
CA THR A 113 -5.98 -10.77 0.82
C THR A 113 -6.55 -10.58 2.21
N LEU A 114 -6.99 -9.35 2.48
CA LEU A 114 -7.98 -9.09 3.52
C LEU A 114 -9.15 -8.32 2.91
N ASN A 115 -10.34 -8.52 3.45
CA ASN A 115 -11.48 -7.67 3.12
C ASN A 115 -11.57 -6.56 4.16
N THR A 116 -11.78 -5.35 3.68
CA THR A 116 -12.05 -4.20 4.55
C THR A 116 -13.49 -4.24 5.09
N HIS A 117 -13.82 -3.36 6.03
CA HIS A 117 -15.19 -3.25 6.56
C HIS A 117 -16.18 -2.77 5.50
N LEU A 118 -15.75 -1.93 4.55
CA LEU A 118 -16.56 -1.49 3.42
C LEU A 118 -16.55 -2.49 2.24
N GLY A 119 -15.86 -3.63 2.39
CA GLY A 119 -15.81 -4.69 1.39
C GLY A 119 -14.77 -4.47 0.29
N TYR A 120 -13.93 -3.45 0.39
CA TYR A 120 -12.75 -3.32 -0.49
C TYR A 120 -11.75 -4.45 -0.21
N GLU A 121 -11.17 -4.99 -1.25
CA GLU A 121 -10.12 -5.98 -1.16
C GLU A 121 -8.77 -5.27 -0.94
N VAL A 122 -8.04 -5.64 0.13
CA VAL A 122 -6.65 -5.25 0.30
C VAL A 122 -5.75 -6.41 -0.11
N ALA A 123 -5.05 -6.22 -1.22
CA ALA A 123 -4.09 -7.16 -1.73
C ALA A 123 -2.71 -6.89 -1.12
N ILE A 124 -2.13 -7.86 -0.42
CA ILE A 124 -0.83 -7.77 0.25
C ILE A 124 0.21 -8.63 -0.49
N PHE A 125 1.35 -8.02 -0.81
CA PHE A 125 2.46 -8.66 -1.49
C PHE A 125 3.79 -8.43 -0.78
N ASN A 126 4.68 -9.40 -0.86
CA ASN A 126 6.11 -9.22 -0.59
C ASN A 126 6.84 -8.82 -1.88
N GLN A 127 8.00 -8.17 -1.75
CA GLN A 127 8.88 -7.88 -2.89
C GLN A 127 10.16 -8.73 -2.79
N GLU A 128 10.47 -9.49 -3.83
CA GLU A 128 11.61 -10.44 -3.86
C GLU A 128 12.98 -9.72 -3.78
N GLU A 129 13.10 -8.52 -4.37
CA GLU A 129 14.35 -7.73 -4.38
C GLU A 129 14.15 -6.34 -3.74
N ALA A 130 13.97 -6.34 -2.41
CA ALA A 130 13.67 -5.12 -1.67
C ALA A 130 14.81 -4.06 -1.70
N SER A 131 16.04 -4.38 -2.12
CA SER A 131 17.14 -3.40 -2.20
C SER A 131 17.02 -2.41 -3.37
N SER A 132 16.30 -2.74 -4.44
CA SER A 132 16.43 -2.02 -5.72
C SER A 132 15.27 -1.05 -6.06
N TRP A 133 14.09 -1.18 -5.43
CA TRP A 133 12.86 -0.55 -5.94
C TRP A 133 12.11 0.35 -4.94
N SER A 134 12.29 1.68 -5.03
CA SER A 134 11.63 2.65 -4.13
C SER A 134 10.28 3.16 -4.64
N ARG A 135 9.56 3.97 -3.84
CA ARG A 135 8.33 4.69 -4.25
C ARG A 135 8.45 5.45 -5.57
N LYS A 136 9.66 5.85 -5.95
CA LYS A 136 9.93 6.58 -7.19
C LYS A 136 9.60 5.77 -8.44
N ILE A 137 9.50 4.45 -8.33
CA ILE A 137 9.16 3.56 -9.45
C ILE A 137 7.68 3.17 -9.42
N ILE A 138 7.06 3.16 -8.23
CA ILE A 138 5.65 2.75 -8.05
C ILE A 138 4.71 3.65 -8.84
N PHE A 139 4.78 4.96 -8.61
CA PHE A 139 3.85 5.88 -9.26
C PHE A 139 4.01 5.91 -10.78
N PRO A 140 5.23 5.97 -11.38
CA PRO A 140 5.37 5.92 -12.84
C PRO A 140 4.78 4.66 -13.48
N ALA A 141 4.99 3.48 -12.90
CA ALA A 141 4.42 2.24 -13.41
C ALA A 141 2.89 2.23 -13.31
N MET A 142 2.34 2.64 -12.15
CA MET A 142 0.89 2.75 -11.99
C MET A 142 0.29 3.81 -12.93
N LYS A 143 0.96 4.95 -13.12
CA LYS A 143 0.56 5.98 -14.08
C LYS A 143 0.49 5.43 -15.50
N LYS A 144 1.53 4.70 -15.94
CA LYS A 144 1.56 4.05 -17.26
C LYS A 144 0.32 3.16 -17.45
N VAL A 145 0.03 2.28 -16.48
CA VAL A 145 -1.13 1.39 -16.56
C VAL A 145 -2.45 2.19 -16.61
N ILE A 146 -2.58 3.27 -15.83
CA ILE A 146 -3.76 4.14 -15.88
C ILE A 146 -3.90 4.82 -17.23
N ASP A 147 -2.81 5.31 -17.81
CA ASP A 147 -2.81 5.93 -19.15
C ASP A 147 -3.20 4.91 -20.22
N ASP A 148 -2.70 3.67 -20.15
CA ASP A 148 -3.00 2.60 -21.10
C ASP A 148 -4.46 2.08 -21.00
N TYR A 149 -5.13 2.31 -19.85
CA TYR A 149 -6.51 1.87 -19.58
C TYR A 149 -7.59 2.88 -20.00
N ASN A 150 -7.21 4.11 -20.36
CA ASN A 150 -8.13 5.18 -20.77
C ASN A 150 -8.01 5.48 -22.26
#